data_AF-A0A7S1C796-F1
#
_entry.id   AF-A0A7S1C796-F1
#
_cell.length_a   1.000
_cell.length_b   1.000
_cell.length_c   1.000
_cell.angle_alpha   90.00
_cell.angle_beta   90.00
_cell.angle_gamma   90.00
#
_symmetry.space_group_name_H-M   'P 1'
#
loop_
_entity.id
_entity.type
_entity.pdbx_description
1 polymer ?
#
loop_
_entity_poly.entity_id
_entity_poly.type
_entity_poly.pdbx_seq_one_letter_code
_entity_poly.pdbx_strand_id
1 'polypeptide(L)'
;RRRRPRCATMAGAELPLRFQPFSSSVDVSFWQELGVRKLHAWKLDARPRPIAGFFAAAPHPRLPSTLAVRRESFVPAAAAAGAVADVDDDEAAVVAAAAATAAPHEVVVPGVVINVNTAEEFKSIDKKALLAEAGGRIWRAIGAEARGDGSDGGAGGASGEGAADVVDALVDPAQLARFVLVSFADLKNHRFVYWFGFPALAPAPAPTLAAPPAPL
;
A
#
# COMPACT_ATOMS: atom_id res chain seq x y z
N ARG A 1 24.99 -20.16 -48.97
CA ARG A 1 24.89 -20.45 -47.51
C ARG A 1 24.84 -19.12 -46.75
N ARG A 2 23.64 -18.62 -46.40
CA ARG A 2 23.50 -17.39 -45.59
C ARG A 2 23.95 -17.69 -44.16
N ARG A 3 25.01 -17.01 -43.69
CA ARG A 3 25.43 -17.08 -42.29
C ARG A 3 24.33 -16.46 -41.43
N ARG A 4 23.78 -17.23 -40.48
CA ARG A 4 22.93 -16.69 -39.41
C ARG A 4 23.75 -15.63 -38.64
N PRO A 5 23.19 -14.46 -38.30
CA PRO A 5 23.89 -13.53 -37.44
C PRO A 5 24.14 -14.24 -36.10
N ARG A 6 25.41 -14.30 -35.69
CA ARG A 6 25.79 -14.78 -34.38
C ARG A 6 25.10 -13.86 -33.36
N CYS A 7 24.31 -14.45 -32.48
CA CYS A 7 23.87 -13.79 -31.26
C CYS A 7 25.15 -13.35 -30.55
N ALA A 8 25.40 -12.04 -30.52
CA ALA A 8 26.47 -11.49 -29.71
C ALA A 8 26.04 -11.71 -28.26
N THR A 9 26.61 -12.73 -27.62
CA THR A 9 26.55 -12.85 -26.17
C THR A 9 27.28 -11.64 -25.62
N MET A 10 26.54 -10.59 -25.28
CA MET A 10 27.04 -9.45 -24.49
C MET A 10 27.27 -9.97 -23.07
N ALA A 11 28.34 -10.74 -22.89
CA ALA A 11 28.86 -11.07 -21.58
C ALA A 11 29.42 -9.78 -20.97
N GLY A 12 28.71 -9.22 -19.98
CA GLY A 12 29.25 -8.14 -19.13
C GLY A 12 28.50 -6.81 -19.11
N ALA A 13 27.36 -6.65 -19.78
CA ALA A 13 26.54 -5.45 -19.61
C ALA A 13 25.58 -5.67 -18.42
N GLU A 14 25.87 -5.06 -17.27
CA GLU A 14 24.95 -4.99 -16.14
C GLU A 14 23.67 -4.25 -16.58
N LEU A 15 22.59 -4.98 -16.81
CA LEU A 15 21.32 -4.38 -17.19
C LEU A 15 20.62 -3.86 -15.92
N PRO A 16 20.25 -2.57 -15.85
CA PRO A 16 19.58 -2.04 -14.69
C PRO A 16 18.20 -2.70 -14.52
N LEU A 17 17.89 -3.18 -13.31
CA LEU A 17 16.58 -3.72 -13.00
C LEU A 17 15.56 -2.57 -12.98
N ARG A 18 14.49 -2.72 -13.76
CA ARG A 18 13.37 -1.77 -13.82
C ARG A 18 12.10 -2.45 -13.38
N PHE A 19 11.26 -1.72 -12.66
CA PHE A 19 10.00 -2.22 -12.12
C PHE A 19 8.83 -1.59 -12.87
N GLN A 20 7.76 -2.35 -13.03
CA GLN A 20 6.49 -1.82 -13.50
C GLN A 20 5.79 -1.08 -12.34
N PRO A 21 5.29 0.14 -12.54
CA PRO A 21 4.53 0.84 -11.53
C PRO A 21 3.23 0.10 -11.17
N PHE A 22 2.86 0.12 -9.89
CA PHE A 22 1.54 -0.34 -9.46
C PHE A 22 0.43 0.57 -10.01
N SER A 23 -0.65 -0.05 -10.46
CA SER A 23 -1.87 0.63 -10.88
C SER A 23 -2.93 0.51 -9.79
N SER A 24 -3.56 1.60 -9.41
CA SER A 24 -4.71 1.61 -8.49
C SER A 24 -6.02 1.43 -9.25
N SER A 25 -6.97 0.70 -8.65
CA SER A 25 -8.37 0.64 -9.07
C SER A 25 -9.25 1.01 -7.87
N VAL A 26 -10.28 1.83 -8.08
CA VAL A 26 -11.21 2.20 -7.01
C VAL A 26 -12.61 1.84 -7.44
N ASP A 27 -13.25 0.94 -6.71
CA ASP A 27 -14.64 0.60 -6.94
C ASP A 27 -15.57 1.72 -6.47
N VAL A 28 -16.71 1.89 -7.12
CA VAL A 28 -17.69 2.94 -6.78
C VAL A 28 -18.20 2.79 -5.34
N SER A 29 -18.33 1.54 -4.85
CA SER A 29 -18.78 1.25 -3.50
C SER A 29 -17.85 1.83 -2.42
N PHE A 30 -16.56 1.98 -2.72
CA PHE A 30 -15.61 2.62 -1.81
C PHE A 30 -16.00 4.08 -1.54
N TRP A 31 -16.34 4.84 -2.58
CA TRP A 31 -16.71 6.25 -2.44
C TRP A 31 -18.05 6.46 -1.74
N GLN A 32 -19.00 5.54 -1.95
CA GLN A 32 -20.28 5.55 -1.24
C GLN A 32 -20.06 5.37 0.26
N GLU A 33 -19.25 4.38 0.64
CA GLU A 33 -18.90 4.09 2.03
C GLU A 33 -18.10 5.24 2.68
N LEU A 34 -17.10 5.76 1.97
CA LEU A 34 -16.32 6.92 2.41
C LEU A 34 -17.23 8.14 2.66
N GLY A 35 -18.22 8.38 1.79
CA GLY A 35 -19.19 9.46 1.96
C GLY A 35 -20.04 9.30 3.21
N VAL A 36 -20.58 8.10 3.46
CA VAL A 36 -21.34 7.78 4.67
C VAL A 36 -20.48 7.99 5.92
N ARG A 37 -19.25 7.49 5.93
CA ARG A 37 -18.32 7.65 7.07
C ARG A 37 -17.93 9.10 7.30
N LYS A 38 -17.61 9.85 6.25
CA LYS A 38 -17.30 11.28 6.33
C LYS A 38 -18.46 12.08 6.93
N LEU A 39 -19.71 11.77 6.57
CA LEU A 39 -20.87 12.48 7.09
C LEU A 39 -21.22 12.10 8.53
N HIS A 40 -21.21 10.81 8.84
CA HIS A 40 -21.80 10.31 10.09
C HIS A 40 -20.76 10.05 11.19
N ALA A 41 -19.59 9.50 10.84
CA ALA A 41 -18.58 9.07 11.79
C ALA A 41 -17.44 10.09 11.93
N TRP A 42 -16.72 10.37 10.85
CA TRP A 42 -15.47 11.14 10.89
C TRP A 42 -15.72 12.65 10.93
N LYS A 43 -16.77 13.13 10.27
CA LYS A 43 -17.14 14.56 10.22
C LYS A 43 -15.98 15.42 9.71
N LEU A 44 -15.35 16.19 10.60
CA LEU A 44 -14.21 17.06 10.29
C LEU A 44 -12.86 16.40 10.61
N ASP A 45 -12.85 15.22 11.21
CA ASP A 45 -11.65 14.46 11.50
C ASP A 45 -10.99 13.98 10.19
N ALA A 46 -9.81 14.55 9.92
CA ALA A 46 -9.00 14.22 8.75
C ALA A 46 -7.77 13.38 9.11
N ARG A 47 -7.74 12.76 10.31
CA ARG A 47 -6.66 11.85 10.69
C ARG A 47 -6.57 10.66 9.71
N PRO A 48 -5.36 10.10 9.50
CA PRO A 48 -5.19 8.90 8.70
C PRO A 48 -5.94 7.71 9.31
N ARG A 49 -6.70 6.96 8.49
CA ARG A 49 -7.46 5.79 8.94
C ARG A 49 -7.04 4.53 8.17
N PRO A 50 -6.81 3.39 8.84
CA PRO A 50 -6.46 2.16 8.15
C PRO A 50 -7.58 1.70 7.20
N ILE A 51 -7.16 1.21 6.04
CA ILE A 51 -8.00 0.55 5.05
C ILE A 51 -7.27 -0.66 4.48
N ALA A 52 -7.99 -1.63 3.98
CA ALA A 52 -7.43 -2.77 3.26
C ALA A 52 -7.47 -2.58 1.74
N GLY A 53 -6.41 -2.97 1.06
CA GLY A 53 -6.35 -3.09 -0.40
C GLY A 53 -6.39 -4.55 -0.83
N PHE A 54 -6.86 -4.79 -2.04
CA PHE A 54 -6.96 -6.12 -2.64
C PHE A 54 -6.17 -6.14 -3.93
N PHE A 55 -5.24 -7.07 -4.11
CA PHE A 55 -4.59 -7.29 -5.40
C PHE A 55 -4.45 -8.78 -5.67
N ALA A 56 -4.28 -9.16 -6.92
CA ALA A 56 -4.08 -10.55 -7.31
C ALA A 56 -2.92 -10.65 -8.30
N ALA A 57 -2.44 -11.86 -8.60
CA ALA A 57 -1.57 -12.04 -9.75
C ALA A 57 -2.27 -11.57 -11.04
N ALA A 58 -1.49 -11.06 -12.00
CA ALA A 58 -2.05 -10.60 -13.26
C ALA A 58 -2.82 -11.74 -13.95
N PRO A 59 -4.13 -11.56 -14.25
CA PRO A 59 -4.95 -12.63 -14.81
C PRO A 59 -4.65 -12.88 -16.29
N HIS A 60 -3.94 -11.97 -16.95
CA HIS A 60 -3.66 -12.03 -18.38
C HIS A 60 -2.28 -11.44 -18.71
N PRO A 61 -1.48 -12.03 -19.64
CA PRO A 61 -0.13 -11.57 -19.97
C PRO A 61 0.00 -10.11 -20.45
N ARG A 62 -1.10 -9.52 -20.91
CA ARG A 62 -1.15 -8.14 -21.44
C ARG A 62 -1.79 -7.13 -20.49
N LEU A 63 -2.31 -7.57 -19.35
CA LEU A 63 -2.97 -6.69 -18.39
C LEU A 63 -2.20 -6.73 -17.08
N PRO A 64 -1.70 -5.57 -16.60
CA PRO A 64 -1.08 -5.54 -15.29
C PRO A 64 -2.10 -5.83 -14.20
N SER A 65 -1.62 -6.34 -13.07
CA SER A 65 -2.42 -6.36 -11.86
C SER A 65 -2.69 -4.94 -11.34
N THR A 66 -3.80 -4.78 -10.65
CA THR A 66 -4.18 -3.53 -9.98
C THR A 66 -4.41 -3.77 -8.51
N LEU A 67 -4.03 -2.80 -7.68
CA LEU A 67 -4.46 -2.74 -6.29
C LEU A 67 -5.84 -2.06 -6.24
N ALA A 68 -6.86 -2.83 -5.87
CA ALA A 68 -8.24 -2.41 -5.76
C ALA A 68 -8.59 -2.00 -4.32
N VAL A 69 -9.40 -0.96 -4.18
CA VAL A 69 -10.12 -0.66 -2.94
C VAL A 69 -11.63 -0.63 -3.21
N ARG A 70 -12.42 -1.16 -2.28
CA ARG A 70 -13.87 -1.39 -2.38
C ARG A 70 -14.55 -1.17 -1.03
N ARG A 71 -15.86 -1.36 -0.91
CA ARG A 71 -16.57 -1.22 0.38
C ARG A 71 -15.90 -2.03 1.50
N GLU A 72 -15.47 -3.24 1.19
CA GLU A 72 -14.82 -4.19 2.11
C GLU A 72 -13.40 -3.76 2.51
N SER A 73 -12.89 -2.65 1.97
CA SER A 73 -11.66 -2.01 2.43
C SER A 73 -11.79 -1.39 3.82
N PHE A 74 -13.02 -1.17 4.30
CA PHE A 74 -13.30 -0.66 5.63
C PHE A 74 -13.83 -1.77 6.55
N VAL A 75 -13.75 -1.58 7.87
CA VAL A 75 -14.37 -2.52 8.83
C VAL A 75 -15.89 -2.57 8.57
N PRO A 76 -16.54 -3.76 8.55
CA PRO A 76 -17.97 -3.89 8.33
C PRO A 76 -18.81 -3.02 9.27
N ALA A 77 -19.81 -2.32 8.73
CA ALA A 77 -20.69 -1.43 9.49
C ALA A 77 -21.42 -2.11 10.68
N ALA A 78 -21.63 -3.44 10.62
CA ALA A 78 -22.21 -4.21 11.72
C ALA A 78 -21.29 -4.29 12.95
N ALA A 79 -19.97 -4.28 12.76
CA ALA A 79 -18.99 -4.14 13.84
C ALA A 79 -18.89 -2.68 14.33
N ALA A 80 -19.32 -1.70 13.51
CA ALA A 80 -19.37 -0.29 13.87
C ALA A 80 -20.65 0.13 14.62
N ALA A 81 -21.68 -0.73 14.68
CA ALA A 81 -23.01 -0.42 15.24
C ALA A 81 -23.07 -0.21 16.76
N GLY A 82 -21.92 -0.22 17.47
CA GLY A 82 -21.83 0.06 18.91
C GLY A 82 -20.91 1.22 19.32
N ALA A 83 -19.99 1.67 18.47
CA ALA A 83 -19.04 2.74 18.78
C ALA A 83 -18.35 3.21 17.49
N VAL A 84 -19.02 4.08 16.72
CA VAL A 84 -18.57 4.60 15.41
C VAL A 84 -17.31 5.50 15.44
N ALA A 85 -16.59 5.59 16.56
CA ALA A 85 -15.42 6.46 16.68
C ALA A 85 -14.06 5.71 16.63
N ASP A 86 -13.96 4.50 17.18
CA ASP A 86 -12.66 3.91 17.54
C ASP A 86 -12.32 2.57 16.82
N VAL A 87 -13.28 1.90 16.18
CA VAL A 87 -13.04 0.59 15.52
C VAL A 87 -12.25 0.74 14.21
N ASP A 88 -12.39 1.88 13.55
CA ASP A 88 -11.69 2.18 12.29
C ASP A 88 -10.20 2.48 12.48
N ASP A 89 -9.69 2.54 13.71
CA ASP A 89 -8.28 2.83 13.98
C ASP A 89 -7.42 1.55 14.15
N ASP A 90 -8.04 0.37 14.20
CA ASP A 90 -7.35 -0.92 14.32
C ASP A 90 -7.05 -1.53 12.92
N GLU A 91 -5.79 -1.41 12.48
CA GLU A 91 -5.31 -1.95 11.20
C GLU A 91 -5.48 -3.47 11.10
N ALA A 92 -5.26 -4.21 12.19
CA ALA A 92 -5.36 -5.66 12.20
C ALA A 92 -6.82 -6.12 12.04
N ALA A 93 -7.75 -5.44 12.71
CA ALA A 93 -9.18 -5.70 12.55
C ALA A 93 -9.67 -5.40 11.12
N VAL A 94 -9.21 -4.29 10.53
CA VAL A 94 -9.50 -3.94 9.13
C VAL A 94 -9.02 -5.04 8.17
N VAL A 95 -7.76 -5.45 8.29
CA VAL A 95 -7.16 -6.47 7.42
C VAL A 95 -7.85 -7.82 7.60
N ALA A 96 -8.16 -8.23 8.82
CA ALA A 96 -8.85 -9.49 9.10
C ALA A 96 -10.27 -9.50 8.52
N ALA A 97 -11.02 -8.41 8.66
CA ALA A 97 -12.36 -8.30 8.11
C ALA A 97 -12.35 -8.31 6.57
N ALA A 98 -11.38 -7.62 5.95
CA ALA A 98 -11.18 -7.65 4.52
C ALA A 98 -10.82 -9.07 4.02
N ALA A 99 -9.90 -9.76 4.71
CA ALA A 99 -9.49 -11.13 4.39
C ALA A 99 -10.66 -12.13 4.46
N ALA A 100 -11.60 -11.95 5.39
CA ALA A 100 -12.79 -12.79 5.48
C ALA A 100 -13.73 -12.68 4.26
N THR A 101 -13.60 -11.61 3.45
CA THR A 101 -14.40 -11.37 2.25
C THR A 101 -13.60 -11.50 0.94
N ALA A 102 -12.28 -11.66 1.04
CA ALA A 102 -11.39 -11.73 -0.11
C ALA A 102 -11.59 -13.04 -0.88
N ALA A 103 -11.45 -12.97 -2.20
CA ALA A 103 -11.43 -14.18 -3.01
C ALA A 103 -10.15 -14.99 -2.74
N PRO A 104 -10.12 -16.32 -2.93
CA PRO A 104 -8.96 -17.16 -2.61
C PRO A 104 -7.63 -16.79 -3.31
N HIS A 105 -7.70 -16.03 -4.40
CA HIS A 105 -6.55 -15.59 -5.18
C HIS A 105 -6.19 -14.12 -4.96
N GLU A 106 -6.94 -13.42 -4.12
CA GLU A 106 -6.65 -12.06 -3.71
C GLU A 106 -5.74 -12.07 -2.49
N VAL A 107 -4.76 -11.19 -2.52
CA VAL A 107 -3.92 -10.84 -1.39
C VAL A 107 -4.47 -9.54 -0.81
N VAL A 108 -4.73 -9.56 0.49
CA VAL A 108 -5.15 -8.38 1.24
C VAL A 108 -3.92 -7.68 1.78
N VAL A 109 -3.82 -6.37 1.55
CA VAL A 109 -2.68 -5.56 1.98
C VAL A 109 -3.14 -4.41 2.87
N PRO A 110 -2.40 -4.09 3.93
CA PRO A 110 -2.70 -2.94 4.77
C PRO A 110 -2.42 -1.63 4.03
N GLY A 111 -3.23 -0.62 4.28
CA GLY A 111 -3.04 0.72 3.76
C GLY A 111 -3.72 1.76 4.65
N VAL A 112 -3.60 3.02 4.25
CA VAL A 112 -4.19 4.13 4.99
C VAL A 112 -4.91 5.10 4.05
N VAL A 113 -6.07 5.59 4.46
CA VAL A 113 -6.80 6.66 3.80
C VAL A 113 -6.73 7.95 4.60
N ILE A 114 -6.40 9.04 3.93
CA ILE A 114 -6.40 10.41 4.46
C ILE A 114 -7.38 11.20 3.61
N ASN A 115 -8.59 11.39 4.13
CA ASN A 115 -9.61 12.18 3.45
C ASN A 115 -9.62 13.59 4.03
N VAL A 116 -9.03 14.52 3.29
CA VAL A 116 -8.94 15.93 3.67
C VAL A 116 -10.28 16.65 3.49
N ASN A 117 -10.41 17.79 4.16
CA ASN A 117 -11.66 18.55 4.15
C ASN A 117 -11.76 19.53 2.99
N THR A 118 -10.62 20.04 2.51
CA THR A 118 -10.59 21.07 1.45
C THR A 118 -9.73 20.65 0.26
N ALA A 119 -10.02 21.24 -0.91
CA ALA A 119 -9.25 20.98 -2.13
C ALA A 119 -7.84 21.60 -2.05
N GLU A 120 -7.71 22.68 -1.28
CA GLU A 120 -6.46 23.38 -1.01
C GLU A 120 -5.53 22.49 -0.20
N GLU A 121 -6.04 21.88 0.87
CA GLU A 121 -5.32 20.92 1.70
C GLU A 121 -4.83 19.72 0.88
N PHE A 122 -5.66 19.19 -0.01
CA PHE A 122 -5.27 18.09 -0.92
C PHE A 122 -4.07 18.44 -1.82
N LYS A 123 -4.00 19.70 -2.26
CA LYS A 123 -2.92 20.17 -3.13
C LYS A 123 -1.63 20.39 -2.32
N SER A 124 -1.73 20.96 -1.12
CA SER A 124 -0.57 21.34 -0.30
C SER A 124 -0.04 20.25 0.61
N ILE A 125 -0.80 19.16 0.85
CA ILE A 125 -0.36 18.05 1.69
C ILE A 125 0.98 17.48 1.21
N ASP A 126 1.88 17.22 2.16
CA ASP A 126 3.21 16.69 1.88
C ASP A 126 3.14 15.19 1.55
N LYS A 127 2.86 14.90 0.29
CA LYS A 127 2.79 13.53 -0.26
C LYS A 127 4.12 12.78 -0.10
N LYS A 128 5.26 13.49 -0.06
CA LYS A 128 6.57 12.86 0.13
C LYS A 128 6.75 12.38 1.55
N ALA A 129 6.38 13.20 2.53
CA ALA A 129 6.39 12.81 3.94
C ALA A 129 5.50 11.59 4.18
N LEU A 130 4.29 11.57 3.59
CA LEU A 130 3.39 10.41 3.69
C LEU A 130 3.98 9.13 3.11
N LEU A 131 4.62 9.20 1.94
CA LEU A 131 5.32 8.07 1.35
C LEU A 131 6.52 7.62 2.20
N ALA A 132 7.27 8.55 2.76
CA ALA A 132 8.41 8.26 3.62
C ALA A 132 7.97 7.58 4.92
N GLU A 133 6.87 8.02 5.53
CA GLU A 133 6.29 7.38 6.71
C GLU A 133 5.87 5.95 6.41
N ALA A 134 5.11 5.74 5.32
CA ALA A 134 4.67 4.41 4.90
C ALA A 134 5.86 3.49 4.56
N GLY A 135 6.88 4.02 3.89
CA GLY A 135 8.15 3.32 3.65
C GLY A 135 8.89 2.96 4.95
N GLY A 136 8.85 3.84 5.95
CA GLY A 136 9.37 3.57 7.29
C GLY A 136 8.63 2.45 8.02
N ARG A 137 7.32 2.27 7.77
CA ARG A 137 6.56 1.10 8.28
C ARG A 137 7.03 -0.19 7.62
N ILE A 138 7.18 -0.19 6.29
CA ILE A 138 7.72 -1.34 5.55
C ILE A 138 9.12 -1.70 6.06
N TRP A 139 10.00 -0.71 6.24
CA TRP A 139 11.36 -0.94 6.74
C TRP A 139 11.37 -1.56 8.14
N ARG A 140 10.48 -1.10 9.04
CA ARG A 140 10.32 -1.70 10.36
C ARG A 140 9.80 -3.13 10.31
N ALA A 141 8.88 -3.44 9.40
CA ALA A 141 8.35 -4.79 9.22
C ALA A 141 9.44 -5.77 8.74
N ILE A 142 10.34 -5.31 7.86
CA ILE A 142 11.52 -6.09 7.42
C ILE A 142 12.50 -6.29 8.58
N GLY A 143 12.74 -5.26 9.39
CA GLY A 143 13.70 -5.30 10.50
C GLY A 143 13.16 -5.80 11.85
N ALA A 144 11.93 -6.33 11.90
CA ALA A 144 11.32 -6.85 13.13
C ALA A 144 12.09 -8.08 13.66
N GLU A 145 12.58 -8.93 12.76
CA GLU A 145 13.41 -10.11 13.10
C GLU A 145 14.82 -9.73 13.59
N ALA A 146 15.45 -8.71 12.99
CA ALA A 146 16.84 -8.32 13.29
C ALA A 146 17.09 -7.83 14.73
N ARG A 147 16.03 -7.69 15.54
CA ARG A 147 16.10 -7.36 16.97
C ARG A 147 15.94 -8.57 17.90
N GLY A 148 15.69 -9.77 17.35
CA GLY A 148 15.52 -11.02 18.09
C GLY A 148 16.82 -11.79 18.35
N ASP A 149 17.93 -11.40 17.73
CA ASP A 149 19.28 -11.92 18.00
C ASP A 149 20.08 -10.85 18.76
N GLY A 150 20.39 -11.13 20.02
CA GLY A 150 21.20 -10.25 20.84
C GLY A 150 22.68 -10.38 20.50
N SER A 151 23.21 -9.48 19.67
CA SER A 151 24.60 -8.98 19.76
C SER A 151 24.82 -7.79 18.82
N ASP A 152 25.37 -6.72 19.39
CA ASP A 152 26.07 -5.60 18.74
C ASP A 152 25.25 -4.48 18.06
N GLY A 153 25.26 -3.33 18.75
CA GLY A 153 24.64 -2.09 18.34
C GLY A 153 25.26 -1.45 17.11
N GLY A 154 24.37 -1.01 16.22
CA GLY A 154 24.66 -0.08 15.13
C GLY A 154 23.57 0.97 15.05
N ALA A 155 23.97 2.23 15.18
CA ALA A 155 23.11 3.40 15.33
C ALA A 155 22.19 3.65 14.12
N GLY A 156 20.89 3.80 14.41
CA GLY A 156 19.86 4.22 13.47
C GLY A 156 18.62 4.66 14.25
N GLY A 157 18.72 5.81 14.91
CA GLY A 157 17.68 6.34 15.78
C GLY A 157 16.38 6.62 15.04
N ALA A 158 15.29 6.09 15.60
CA ALA A 158 13.98 6.71 15.54
C ALA A 158 13.29 6.38 16.88
N SER A 159 13.55 7.23 17.87
CA SER A 159 12.68 7.36 19.05
C SER A 159 11.31 7.79 18.54
N GLY A 160 10.36 6.86 18.49
CA GLY A 160 8.98 7.14 18.12
C GLY A 160 8.06 6.10 18.76
N GLU A 161 7.17 6.57 19.63
CA GLU A 161 5.97 5.85 20.04
C GLU A 161 5.29 5.28 18.78
N GLY A 162 5.11 3.95 18.70
CA GLY A 162 4.56 3.27 17.52
C GLY A 162 5.30 2.01 17.05
N ALA A 163 6.24 1.49 17.85
CA ALA A 163 6.93 0.23 17.59
C ALA A 163 6.07 -1.03 17.89
N ALA A 164 4.96 -0.89 18.63
CA ALA A 164 4.18 -2.01 19.14
C ALA A 164 3.28 -2.70 18.09
N ASP A 165 2.96 -2.02 16.97
CA ASP A 165 1.91 -2.48 16.04
C ASP A 165 2.44 -2.92 14.66
N VAL A 166 3.73 -3.28 14.56
CA VAL A 166 4.32 -3.71 13.27
C VAL A 166 4.39 -5.23 13.20
N VAL A 167 3.61 -5.81 12.30
CA VAL A 167 3.68 -7.24 11.95
C VAL A 167 4.97 -7.51 11.17
N ASP A 168 5.68 -8.57 11.55
CA ASP A 168 6.89 -9.03 10.86
C ASP A 168 6.57 -9.45 9.41
N ALA A 169 7.31 -8.90 8.45
CA ALA A 169 7.14 -9.19 7.03
C ALA A 169 7.47 -10.64 6.65
N LEU A 170 8.24 -11.37 7.47
CA LEU A 170 8.49 -12.80 7.27
C LEU A 170 7.30 -13.66 7.69
N VAL A 171 6.52 -13.20 8.66
CA VAL A 171 5.27 -13.85 9.10
C VAL A 171 4.14 -13.50 8.14
N ASP A 172 4.05 -12.24 7.75
CA ASP A 172 3.06 -11.75 6.78
C ASP A 172 3.73 -10.88 5.69
N PRO A 173 4.04 -11.45 4.51
CA PRO A 173 4.63 -10.71 3.41
C PRO A 173 3.73 -9.61 2.84
N ALA A 174 2.43 -9.60 3.14
CA ALA A 174 1.51 -8.57 2.66
C ALA A 174 1.86 -7.17 3.19
N GLN A 175 2.60 -7.11 4.30
CA GLN A 175 3.13 -5.88 4.92
C GLN A 175 4.06 -5.10 3.99
N LEU A 176 4.67 -5.76 2.98
CA LEU A 176 5.58 -5.12 2.03
C LEU A 176 4.86 -4.30 0.96
N ALA A 177 3.59 -4.61 0.70
CA ALA A 177 2.77 -3.97 -0.33
C ALA A 177 1.85 -2.87 0.24
N ARG A 178 2.26 -2.26 1.36
CA ARG A 178 1.54 -1.15 2.00
C ARG A 178 1.33 0.00 1.03
N PHE A 179 0.18 0.68 1.14
CA PHE A 179 -0.16 1.82 0.28
C PHE A 179 -0.79 2.97 1.07
N VAL A 180 -0.77 4.15 0.46
CA VAL A 180 -1.38 5.39 0.98
C VAL A 180 -2.40 5.89 -0.03
N LEU A 181 -3.57 6.29 0.46
CA LEU A 181 -4.61 6.95 -0.32
C LEU A 181 -4.92 8.31 0.27
N VAL A 182 -4.58 9.38 -0.45
CA VAL A 182 -5.04 10.73 -0.10
C VAL A 182 -6.26 11.04 -0.94
N SER A 183 -7.31 11.59 -0.35
CA SER A 183 -8.53 11.94 -1.06
C SER A 183 -9.14 13.25 -0.55
N PHE A 184 -9.88 13.91 -1.43
CA PHE A 184 -10.78 15.01 -1.13
C PHE A 184 -12.16 14.65 -1.71
N ALA A 185 -13.09 14.34 -0.81
CA ALA A 185 -14.49 14.09 -1.15
C ALA A 185 -15.32 15.39 -1.10
N ASP A 186 -15.72 15.89 -2.26
CA ASP A 186 -16.74 16.94 -2.43
C ASP A 186 -18.12 16.29 -2.51
N LEU A 187 -18.74 16.10 -1.34
CA LEU A 187 -20.04 15.45 -1.22
C LEU A 187 -21.20 16.30 -1.76
N LYS A 188 -20.99 17.61 -1.97
CA LYS A 188 -22.03 18.48 -2.55
C LYS A 188 -22.18 18.22 -4.05
N ASN A 189 -21.04 18.07 -4.74
CA ASN A 189 -21.02 17.84 -6.19
C ASN A 189 -20.79 16.37 -6.56
N HIS A 190 -20.74 15.46 -5.58
CA HIS A 190 -20.39 14.04 -5.75
C HIS A 190 -19.07 13.84 -6.53
N ARG A 191 -18.07 14.68 -6.27
CA ARG A 191 -16.75 14.63 -6.93
C ARG A 191 -15.69 14.18 -5.94
N PHE A 192 -14.94 13.16 -6.31
CA PHE A 192 -13.85 12.61 -5.50
C PHE A 192 -12.53 12.82 -6.23
N VAL A 193 -11.63 13.59 -5.61
CA VAL A 193 -10.26 13.78 -6.10
C VAL A 193 -9.35 12.92 -5.23
N TYR A 194 -8.49 12.12 -5.82
CA TYR A 194 -7.67 11.18 -5.06
C TYR A 194 -6.27 11.00 -5.64
N TRP A 195 -5.39 10.47 -4.81
CA TRP A 195 -4.02 10.14 -5.16
C TRP A 195 -3.56 8.92 -4.37
N PHE A 196 -3.03 7.92 -5.08
CA PHE A 196 -2.41 6.74 -4.48
C PHE A 196 -0.90 6.91 -4.40
N GLY A 197 -0.33 6.46 -3.29
CA GLY A 197 1.09 6.32 -3.07
C GLY A 197 1.44 4.87 -2.78
N PHE A 198 2.35 4.30 -3.58
CA PHE A 198 2.91 2.97 -3.37
C PHE A 198 4.39 3.12 -2.96
N PRO A 199 4.69 3.19 -1.65
CA PRO A 199 6.07 3.29 -1.18
C PRO A 199 6.89 2.07 -1.62
N ALA A 200 8.04 2.34 -2.22
CA ALA A 200 9.01 1.32 -2.63
C ALA A 200 10.38 1.70 -2.08
N LEU A 201 11.01 0.77 -1.37
CA LEU A 201 12.36 0.95 -0.84
C LEU A 201 13.37 0.77 -1.98
N ALA A 202 14.26 1.74 -2.15
CA ALA A 202 15.29 1.72 -3.18
C ALA A 202 16.66 1.45 -2.52
N PRO A 203 17.20 0.22 -2.60
CA PRO A 203 18.51 -0.08 -2.03
C PRO A 203 19.63 0.61 -2.81
N ALA A 204 20.72 0.91 -2.11
CA ALA A 204 21.96 1.40 -2.69
C ALA A 204 23.06 0.35 -2.46
N PRO A 205 23.72 -0.17 -3.51
CA PRO A 205 23.56 0.18 -4.93
C PRO A 205 22.25 -0.33 -5.55
N ALA A 206 21.85 0.29 -6.67
CA ALA A 206 20.65 -0.13 -7.40
C ALA A 206 20.82 -1.56 -7.95
N PRO A 207 19.77 -2.41 -7.90
CA PRO A 207 19.86 -3.79 -8.33
C PRO A 207 20.01 -3.89 -9.85
N THR A 208 20.78 -4.90 -10.28
CA THR A 208 21.00 -5.24 -11.68
C THR A 208 20.40 -6.61 -11.99
N LEU A 209 20.00 -6.82 -13.24
CA LEU A 209 19.44 -8.09 -13.70
C LEU A 209 20.56 -9.13 -13.84
N ALA A 210 20.40 -10.29 -13.21
CA ALA A 210 21.31 -11.43 -13.39
C ALA A 210 21.26 -12.02 -14.81
N ALA A 211 20.10 -11.94 -15.46
CA ALA A 211 19.89 -12.35 -16.85
C ALA A 211 18.73 -11.54 -17.48
N PRO A 212 18.66 -11.41 -18.81
CA PRO A 212 17.51 -10.80 -19.48
C PRO A 212 16.20 -11.54 -19.14
N PRO A 213 15.07 -10.82 -18.98
CA PRO A 213 13.78 -11.46 -18.73
C PRO A 213 13.40 -12.37 -19.90
N ALA A 214 12.83 -13.54 -19.60
CA ALA A 214 12.28 -14.43 -20.61
C ALA A 214 11.12 -13.74 -21.33
N PRO A 215 11.00 -13.89 -22.67
CA PRO A 215 9.82 -13.41 -23.38
C PRO A 215 8.57 -14.14 -22.87
N LEU A 216 7.48 -13.38 -22.71
CA LEU A 216 6.15 -13.87 -22.38
C LEU A 216 5.54 -14.70 -23.52
#